data_AF-A0A3M2L195-F1
#
_entry.id   AF-A0A3M2L195-F1
#
_cell.length_a   1.000
_cell.length_b   1.000
_cell.length_c   1.000
_cell.angle_alpha   90.00
_cell.angle_beta   90.00
_cell.angle_gamma   90.00
#
_symmetry.space_group_name_H-M   'P 1'
#
loop_
_entity.id
_entity.type
_entity.pdbx_description
1 polymer ?
#
loop_
_entity_poly.entity_id
_entity_poly.type
_entity_poly.pdbx_seq_one_letter_code
_entity_poly.pdbx_strand_id
1 'polypeptide(L)' 'MTAATNGTRRADRRQTVTTDAGEARISWWEARRARTVLALGHGAGGGIEARDLAALAAALP' A
#
# COMPACT_ATOMS: atom_id res chain seq x y z
N MET A 1 16.18 -17.47 -13.25
CA MET A 1 15.99 -17.20 -11.81
C MET A 1 16.44 -15.78 -11.55
N THR A 2 15.55 -14.82 -11.81
CA THR A 2 15.89 -13.39 -11.75
C THR A 2 15.07 -12.80 -10.61
N ALA A 3 15.65 -12.80 -9.40
CA ALA A 3 15.08 -12.08 -8.27
C ALA A 3 15.14 -10.59 -8.62
N ALA A 4 13.99 -9.99 -8.91
CA ALA A 4 13.89 -8.54 -9.02
C ALA A 4 14.30 -7.95 -7.67
N THR A 5 15.35 -7.14 -7.67
CA THR A 5 15.80 -6.38 -6.50
C THR A 5 14.62 -5.57 -5.98
N ASN A 6 14.10 -5.97 -4.81
CA ASN A 6 12.92 -5.39 -4.19
C ASN A 6 13.31 -4.05 -3.56
N GLY A 7 13.53 -3.03 -4.39
CA GLY A 7 13.65 -1.65 -3.93
C GLY A 7 12.31 -1.26 -3.34
N THR A 8 12.26 -0.99 -2.03
CA THR A 8 11.04 -0.67 -1.30
C THR A 8 10.37 0.55 -1.95
N ARG A 9 9.33 0.33 -2.77
CA ARG A 9 8.56 1.41 -3.39
C ARG A 9 7.85 2.20 -2.29
N ARG A 10 8.25 3.46 -2.11
CA ARG A 10 7.48 4.41 -1.28
C ARG A 10 6.22 4.82 -2.05
N ALA A 11 5.17 5.15 -1.30
CA ALA A 11 3.93 5.67 -1.86
C ALA A 11 4.20 6.97 -2.64
N ASP A 12 3.64 7.08 -3.84
CA ASP A 12 3.79 8.25 -4.72
C ASP A 12 2.99 9.45 -4.18
N ARG A 13 1.86 9.17 -3.53
CA ARG A 13 0.99 10.20 -2.95
C ARG A 13 0.45 9.78 -1.60
N ARG A 14 0.42 10.70 -0.64
CA ARG A 14 -0.30 10.56 0.63
C ARG A 14 -1.50 11.49 0.63
N GLN A 15 -2.62 11.01 1.14
CA GLN A 15 -3.86 11.74 1.27
C GLN A 15 -4.41 11.55 2.68
N THR A 16 -4.81 12.65 3.31
CA THR A 16 -5.57 12.60 4.57
C THR A 16 -7.05 12.76 4.25
N VAL A 17 -7.90 12.01 4.93
CA VAL A 17 -9.35 12.00 4.75
C VAL A 17 -9.99 12.11 6.12
N THR A 18 -10.83 13.12 6.33
CA THR A 18 -11.62 13.25 7.56
C THR A 18 -12.68 12.16 7.63
N THR A 19 -12.79 11.52 8.78
CA THR A 19 -13.83 10.53 9.10
C THR A 19 -14.47 10.88 10.44
N ASP A 20 -15.62 10.29 10.75
CA ASP A 20 -16.29 10.50 12.05
C ASP A 20 -15.40 10.06 13.25
N ALA A 21 -14.45 9.15 13.01
CA ALA A 21 -13.48 8.69 14.01
C ALA A 21 -12.18 9.53 14.04
N GLY A 22 -12.09 10.59 13.22
CA GLY A 22 -10.90 11.44 13.08
C GLY A 22 -10.23 11.32 11.71
N GLU A 23 -9.01 11.82 11.61
CA GLU A 23 -8.25 11.85 10.37
C GLU A 23 -7.69 10.47 9.99
N ALA A 24 -8.11 9.95 8.83
CA ALA A 24 -7.55 8.75 8.22
C ALA A 24 -6.49 9.12 7.19
N ARG A 25 -5.51 8.22 6.97
CA ARG A 25 -4.46 8.43 5.96
C ARG A 25 -4.45 7.31 4.93
N ILE A 26 -4.52 7.70 3.67
CA ILE A 26 -4.37 6.83 2.50
C ILE A 26 -2.99 7.07 1.89
N SER A 27 -2.28 5.98 1.63
CA SER A 27 -1.05 5.97 0.84
C SER A 27 -1.37 5.35 -0.53
N TRP A 28 -1.00 6.04 -1.60
CA TRP A 28 -1.25 5.62 -2.97
C TRP A 28 0.04 5.14 -3.63
N TRP A 29 -0.03 4.00 -4.30
CA TRP A 29 1.02 3.50 -5.18
C TRP A 29 0.44 3.40 -6.59
N GLU A 30 1.02 4.14 -7.52
CA GLU A 30 0.53 4.17 -8.89
C GLU A 30 1.08 2.99 -9.69
N ALA A 31 0.21 2.42 -10.53
CA ALA A 31 0.57 1.41 -11.50
C ALA A 31 0.61 2.05 -12.90
N ARG A 32 1.65 1.71 -13.68
CA ARG A 32 1.88 2.27 -15.03
C ARG A 32 0.68 2.09 -15.98
N ARG A 33 -0.13 1.06 -15.78
CA ARG A 33 -1.34 0.75 -16.57
C ARG A 33 -2.47 0.29 -15.65
N ALA A 34 -2.87 1.14 -14.71
CA ALA A 34 -3.91 0.82 -13.75
C ALA A 34 -5.26 0.48 -14.45
N ARG A 35 -5.86 -0.65 -14.05
CA ARG A 35 -7.21 -1.08 -14.48
C ARG A 35 -8.20 -1.15 -13.32
N THR A 36 -7.70 -1.38 -12.11
CA THR A 36 -8.47 -1.54 -10.88
C THR A 36 -7.74 -0.87 -9.72
N VAL A 37 -8.48 -0.47 -8.69
CA VAL A 37 -7.92 0.02 -7.43
C VAL A 37 -8.04 -1.09 -6.38
N LEU A 38 -6.94 -1.41 -5.71
CA LEU A 38 -6.90 -2.34 -4.59
C LEU A 38 -6.66 -1.56 -3.30
N ALA A 39 -7.66 -1.53 -2.41
CA ALA A 39 -7.53 -0.95 -1.08
C ALA A 39 -7.14 -2.06 -0.09
N LEU A 40 -6.07 -1.85 0.66
CA LEU A 40 -5.58 -2.78 1.68
C LEU A 40 -5.45 -2.06 3.02
N GLY A 41 -5.74 -2.79 4.10
CA GLY A 41 -5.52 -2.36 5.47
C GLY A 41 -5.15 -3.57 6.30
N HIS A 42 -4.19 -3.41 7.22
CA HIS A 42 -3.81 -4.49 8.11
C HIS A 42 -4.71 -4.49 9.36
N GLY A 43 -5.33 -5.62 9.66
CA GLY A 43 -6.07 -5.81 10.90
C GLY A 43 -5.13 -5.95 12.10
N ALA A 44 -5.53 -5.45 13.27
CA ALA A 44 -4.79 -5.51 14.56
C ALA A 44 -3.62 -4.53 14.77
N GLY A 45 -3.47 -3.48 13.93
CA GLY A 45 -2.68 -2.29 14.31
C GLY A 45 -1.21 -2.25 13.88
N GLY A 46 -0.72 -3.23 13.12
CA GLY A 46 0.62 -3.22 12.49
C GLY A 46 0.87 -2.16 11.40
N GLY A 47 -0.14 -1.36 11.03
CA GLY A 47 0.02 -0.25 10.08
C GLY A 47 0.29 -0.68 8.62
N ILE A 48 0.66 0.27 7.76
CA ILE A 48 0.82 0.04 6.31
C ILE A 48 2.08 -0.74 5.92
N GLU A 49 3.03 -0.89 6.85
CA GLU A 49 4.28 -1.64 6.66
C GLU A 49 4.21 -3.03 7.30
N ALA A 50 3.02 -3.46 7.72
CA ALA A 50 2.80 -4.79 8.26
C ALA A 50 3.26 -5.88 7.26
N ARG A 51 3.76 -6.99 7.82
CA ARG A 51 4.45 -8.05 7.06
C ARG A 51 3.57 -8.69 5.98
N ASP A 52 2.28 -8.83 6.25
CA ASP A 52 1.29 -9.34 5.31
C ASP A 52 1.09 -8.39 4.12
N LEU A 53 0.98 -7.08 4.37
CA LEU A 53 0.87 -6.07 3.32
C LEU A 53 2.14 -5.99 2.47
N ALA A 54 3.32 -6.09 3.10
CA ALA A 54 4.60 -6.13 2.39
C ALA A 54 4.71 -7.39 1.51
N ALA A 55 4.25 -8.55 1.99
CA ALA A 55 4.23 -9.79 1.22
C ALA A 55 3.26 -9.70 0.03
N LEU A 56 2.08 -9.12 0.23
CA LEU A 56 1.12 -8.87 -0.85
C LEU A 56 1.72 -7.91 -1.90
N ALA A 57 2.31 -6.80 -1.47
CA ALA A 57 2.92 -5.83 -2.38
C ALA A 57 4.04 -6.43 -3.24
N ALA A 58 4.78 -7.42 -2.73
CA ALA A 58 5.80 -8.15 -3.47
C ALA A 58 5.24 -9.13 -4.51
N ALA A 59 3.99 -9.58 -4.35
CA ALA A 59 3.33 -10.52 -5.26
C ALA A 59 2.46 -9.82 -6.32
N LEU A 60 2.12 -8.54 -6.10
CA LEU A 60 1.34 -7.75 -7.04
C LEU A 60 2.20 -7.26 -8.23
N PRO A 61 1.63 -7.23 -9.45
CA PRO A 61 2.35 -6.85 -10.67
C PRO A 61 2.76 -5.37 -10.74
#